data_AF-A0A8S3DIQ6-F1
#
_entry.id   AF-A0A8S3DIQ6-F1
#
_cell.length_a   1.000
_cell.length_b   1.000
_cell.length_c   1.000
_cell.angle_alpha   90.00
_cell.angle_beta   90.00
_cell.angle_gamma   90.00
#
_symmetry.space_group_name_H-M   'P 1'
#
loop_
_entity.id
_entity.type
_entity.pdbx_description
1 polymer ?
#
loop_
_entity_poly.entity_id
_entity_poly.type
_entity_poly.pdbx_seq_one_letter_code
_entity_poly.pdbx_strand_id
1 'polypeptide(L)' 'ELSAYRKRLLVDLMPAYRTARELLDISHQTQSRHYNVHRRPLEFNIGDLVWVTSLSGITMDKWRGGKLQPRREGPYKIIT' A
#
# COMPACT_ATOMS: atom_id res chain seq x y z
N GLU A 1 25.78 -11.57 35.87
CA GLU A 1 24.54 -10.85 36.25
C GLU A 1 23.72 -10.33 35.05
N LEU A 2 24.32 -9.74 34.01
CA LEU A 2 23.60 -9.30 32.78
C LEU A 2 22.72 -10.37 32.08
N SER A 3 23.14 -11.65 32.13
CA SER A 3 22.38 -12.75 31.52
C SER A 3 21.06 -13.05 32.24
N ALA A 4 21.01 -12.94 33.56
CA ALA A 4 19.81 -13.20 34.36
C ALA A 4 18.77 -12.08 34.17
N TYR A 5 19.22 -10.83 34.18
CA TYR A 5 18.39 -9.66 33.89
C TYR A 5 17.78 -9.73 32.47
N ARG A 6 18.60 -10.05 31.46
CA ARG A 6 18.13 -10.24 30.08
C ARG A 6 17.11 -11.36 29.95
N LYS A 7 17.32 -12.49 30.63
CA LYS A 7 16.36 -13.61 30.64
C LYS A 7 15.02 -13.20 31.24
N ARG A 8 15.01 -12.50 32.38
CA ARG A 8 13.78 -11.99 33.00
C ARG A 8 13.06 -11.00 32.10
N LEU A 9 13.81 -10.04 31.55
CA LEU A 9 13.27 -9.05 30.61
C LEU A 9 12.64 -9.72 29.38
N LEU A 10 13.26 -10.76 28.84
CA LEU A 10 12.68 -11.52 27.73
C LEU A 10 11.43 -12.30 28.17
N VAL A 11 11.42 -12.91 29.36
CA VAL A 11 10.22 -13.58 29.87
C VAL A 11 9.05 -12.61 30.02
N ASP A 12 9.32 -11.37 30.44
CA ASP A 12 8.29 -10.35 30.67
C ASP A 12 7.85 -9.66 29.35
N LEU A 13 8.79 -9.35 28.45
CA LEU A 13 8.51 -8.63 27.20
C LEU A 13 8.06 -9.51 26.04
N MET A 14 8.50 -10.77 25.98
CA MET A 14 8.15 -11.66 24.87
C MET A 14 6.63 -11.94 24.78
N PRO A 15 5.89 -12.13 25.88
CA PRO A 15 4.44 -12.24 25.85
C PRO A 15 3.80 -10.97 25.29
N ALA A 16 4.20 -9.79 25.77
CA ALA A 16 3.67 -8.50 25.30
C ALA A 16 3.97 -8.24 23.82
N TYR A 17 5.16 -8.62 23.34
CA TYR A 17 5.51 -8.52 21.93
C TYR A 17 4.65 -9.44 21.07
N ARG A 18 4.44 -10.69 21.50
CA ARG A 18 3.61 -11.66 20.78
C ARG A 18 2.17 -11.19 20.67
N THR A 19 1.57 -10.73 21.78
CA THR A 19 0.20 -10.22 21.78
C THR A 19 0.05 -8.99 20.87
N ALA A 20 0.98 -8.03 20.94
CA ALA A 20 0.97 -6.87 20.05
C ALA A 20 1.05 -7.26 18.57
N ARG A 21 1.88 -8.25 18.24
CA ARG A 21 2.02 -8.76 16.87
C ARG A 21 0.75 -9.45 16.38
N GLU A 22 0.13 -10.30 17.20
CA GLU A 22 -1.13 -10.97 16.87
C GLU A 22 -2.25 -9.95 16.62
N LEU A 23 -2.34 -8.90 17.44
CA LEU A 23 -3.33 -7.83 17.25
C LEU A 23 -3.11 -7.06 15.95
N LEU A 24 -1.84 -6.79 15.58
CA LEU A 24 -1.52 -6.16 14.31
C LEU A 24 -1.91 -7.05 13.12
N ASP A 25 -1.65 -8.36 13.19
CA ASP A 25 -2.01 -9.29 12.14
C ASP A 25 -3.54 -9.36 11.94
N ILE A 26 -4.31 -9.40 13.04
CA ILE A 26 -5.78 -9.35 13.00
C ILE A 26 -6.27 -8.02 12.39
N SER A 27 -5.65 -6.90 12.77
CA SER A 27 -5.96 -5.58 12.23
C SER A 27 -5.71 -5.53 10.71
N HIS A 28 -4.55 -6.01 10.25
CA HIS A 28 -4.22 -6.08 8.82
C HIS A 28 -5.17 -6.99 8.04
N GLN A 29 -5.55 -8.14 8.59
CA GLN A 29 -6.54 -9.02 7.96
C GLN A 29 -7.91 -8.36 7.84
N THR A 30 -8.35 -7.66 8.89
CA THR A 30 -9.62 -6.92 8.90
C THR A 30 -9.60 -5.79 7.88
N GLN A 31 -8.50 -5.04 7.82
CA GLN A 31 -8.26 -4.00 6.84
C GLN A 31 -8.32 -4.58 5.42
N SER A 32 -7.52 -5.60 5.14
CA SER A 32 -7.48 -6.27 3.84
C SER A 32 -8.87 -6.73 3.41
N ARG A 33 -9.61 -7.41 4.29
CA ARG A 33 -10.98 -7.84 4.02
C ARG A 33 -11.88 -6.66 3.68
N HIS A 34 -11.94 -5.62 4.53
CA HIS A 34 -12.83 -4.47 4.35
C HIS A 34 -12.52 -3.68 3.08
N TYR A 35 -11.25 -3.38 2.81
CA TYR A 35 -10.84 -2.61 1.64
C TYR A 35 -10.88 -3.42 0.33
N ASN A 36 -10.84 -4.76 0.40
CA ASN A 36 -10.93 -5.61 -0.78
C ASN A 36 -12.36 -6.02 -1.14
N VAL A 37 -13.37 -5.85 -0.27
CA VAL A 37 -14.78 -6.27 -0.53
C VAL A 37 -15.30 -5.77 -1.88
N HIS A 38 -14.96 -4.54 -2.26
CA HIS A 38 -15.45 -3.90 -3.48
C HIS A 38 -14.39 -3.78 -4.58
N ARG A 39 -13.21 -4.39 -4.40
CA ARG A 39 -12.21 -4.42 -5.46
C ARG A 39 -12.68 -5.37 -6.54
N ARG A 40 -12.75 -4.86 -7.77
CA ARG A 40 -12.97 -5.68 -8.95
C ARG A 40 -11.61 -6.09 -9.50
N PRO A 41 -11.38 -7.38 -9.82
CA PRO A 41 -10.20 -7.74 -10.58
C PRO A 41 -10.26 -6.98 -11.91
N LEU A 42 -9.21 -6.21 -12.18
CA LEU A 42 -9.05 -5.50 -13.44
C LEU A 42 -7.92 -6.20 -14.18
N GLU A 43 -8.30 -7.02 -15.14
CA GLU A 43 -7.36 -7.68 -16.04
C GLU A 43 -7.19 -6.80 -17.27
N PHE A 44 -5.94 -6.66 -17.71
CA PHE A 44 -5.57 -5.85 -18.85
C PHE A 44 -5.04 -6.77 -19.95
N ASN A 45 -5.49 -6.54 -21.18
CA ASN A 45 -5.04 -7.27 -22.35
C ASN A 45 -4.13 -6.40 -23.22
N ILE A 46 -3.25 -7.07 -23.97
CA ILE A 46 -2.46 -6.41 -25.01
C ILE A 46 -3.42 -5.76 -26.01
N GLY A 47 -3.25 -4.46 -26.22
CA GLY A 47 -4.08 -3.66 -27.10
C GLY A 47 -5.16 -2.83 -26.41
N ASP A 48 -5.42 -3.05 -25.11
CA ASP A 48 -6.36 -2.22 -24.35
C ASP A 48 -5.86 -0.77 -24.24
N LEU A 49 -6.79 0.17 -24.21
CA LEU A 49 -6.54 1.60 -24.01
C LEU A 49 -6.79 1.97 -22.55
N VAL A 50 -5.74 2.42 -21.86
CA VAL A 50 -5.78 2.73 -20.43
C VAL A 50 -5.40 4.17 -20.12
N TRP A 51 -6.04 4.71 -19.09
CA TRP A 51 -5.70 6.00 -18.51
C TRP A 51 -4.76 5.80 -17.32
N VAL A 52 -3.60 6.45 -17.33
CA VAL A 52 -2.59 6.30 -16.29
C VAL A 52 -2.69 7.47 -15.31
N THR A 53 -2.66 7.19 -14.01
CA THR A 53 -2.56 8.23 -12.99
C THR A 53 -1.08 8.43 -12.70
N SER A 54 -0.51 9.57 -13.10
CA SER A 54 0.87 9.93 -12.77
C SER A 54 1.00 10.04 -11.25
N LEU A 55 1.94 9.32 -10.62
CA LEU A 55 2.31 9.61 -9.24
C LEU A 55 2.87 11.03 -9.21
N SER A 56 2.22 11.92 -8.46
CA SER A 56 2.48 13.37 -8.50
C SER A 56 3.97 13.69 -8.34
N GLY A 57 4.55 14.36 -9.34
CA GLY A 57 5.82 15.07 -9.16
C GLY A 57 6.82 15.05 -10.32
N ILE A 58 6.67 14.22 -11.35
CA ILE A 58 7.78 13.99 -12.29
C ILE A 58 7.57 14.52 -13.71
N THR A 59 6.35 14.75 -14.19
CA THR A 59 6.12 15.36 -15.50
C THR A 59 4.76 16.06 -15.40
N MET A 60 4.61 17.35 -15.69
CA MET A 60 4.70 17.94 -17.02
C MET A 60 5.07 19.42 -16.91
N ASP A 61 5.85 19.89 -17.87
CA ASP A 61 6.21 21.29 -18.02
C ASP A 61 4.99 22.21 -17.93
N LYS A 62 5.11 23.21 -17.05
CA LYS A 62 4.03 24.00 -16.48
C LYS A 62 3.30 24.87 -17.52
N TRP A 63 2.31 24.33 -18.23
CA TRP A 63 1.38 25.16 -19.03
C TRP A 63 0.10 25.53 -18.26
N ARG A 64 -0.32 24.73 -17.27
CA ARG A 64 -1.56 24.97 -16.51
C ARG A 64 -1.32 24.70 -15.03
N GLY A 65 -1.73 25.65 -14.16
CA GLY A 65 -1.58 25.50 -12.71
C GLY A 65 -2.25 24.23 -12.19
N GLY A 66 -1.78 23.68 -11.06
CA GLY A 66 -2.16 22.35 -10.57
C GLY A 66 -3.67 22.09 -10.37
N LYS A 67 -4.51 23.12 -10.40
CA LYS A 67 -5.99 23.00 -10.37
C LYS A 67 -6.61 22.60 -11.72
N LEU A 68 -5.96 22.94 -12.83
CA LEU A 68 -6.47 22.70 -14.19
C LEU A 68 -5.73 21.55 -14.91
N GLN A 69 -4.86 20.84 -14.20
CA GLN A 69 -4.15 19.70 -14.78
C GLN A 69 -5.09 18.48 -14.81
N PRO A 70 -5.06 17.70 -15.90
CA PRO A 70 -5.81 16.45 -15.95
C PRO A 70 -5.29 15.51 -14.85
N ARG A 71 -6.20 14.83 -14.16
CA ARG A 71 -5.83 13.87 -13.09
C ARG A 71 -5.19 12.59 -13.64
N ARG A 72 -5.36 12.31 -14.93
CA ARG A 72 -4.90 11.10 -15.62
C ARG A 72 -4.44 11.47 -17.02
N GLU A 73 -3.43 10.75 -17.50
CA GLU A 73 -2.86 10.88 -18.84
C GLU A 73 -3.28 9.70 -19.72
N GLY A 74 -3.29 9.90 -21.04
CA GLY A 74 -3.63 8.85 -22.01
C GLY A 74 -4.71 9.28 -23.02
N PRO A 75 -5.38 8.32 -23.69
CA PRO A 75 -5.29 6.87 -23.48
C PRO A 75 -4.01 6.26 -24.06
N TYR A 76 -3.36 5.38 -23.30
CA TYR A 76 -2.19 4.62 -23.75
C TYR A 76 -2.58 3.21 -24.14
N LYS A 77 -1.99 2.68 -25.20
CA LYS A 77 -2.17 1.30 -25.63
C LYS A 77 -1.19 0.38 -24.89
N ILE A 78 -1.70 -0.70 -24.32
CA ILE A 78 -0.85 -1.74 -23.74
C ILE A 78 -0.17 -2.52 -24.87
N ILE A 79 1.17 -2.56 -24.86
CA ILE A 79 1.98 -3.13 -25.94
C ILE A 79 2.58 -4.50 -25.63
N THR A 80 2.65 -4.89 -24.35
CA THR A 80 3.34 -6.08 -23.84
C THR A 80 2.56 -6.71 -22.71
#